data_AF-A0A952HK02-F1
#
_entry.id   AF-A0A952HK02-F1
#
_cell.length_a   1.000
_cell.length_b   1.000
_cell.length_c   1.000
_cell.angle_alpha   90.00
_cell.angle_beta   90.00
_cell.angle_gamma   90.00
#
_symmetry.space_group_name_H-M   'P 1'
#
loop_
_entity.id
_entity.type
_entity.pdbx_description
1 polymer ?
#
loop_
_entity_poly.entity_id
_entity_poly.type
_entity_poly.pdbx_seq_one_letter_code
_entity_poly.pdbx_strand_id
1 'polypeptide(L)'
;MEDYIDNGSDQTIMLIGEAPGYTEAKTGKPFTGKSGSIIRSIIKQIKNYNIVITNSVLCHPDKNETPNDTVLTKCRPNIINQIQKYSPVKIITLGNRGLQQICKIYQLKHIKASQKGFIDTVLDKNTKQKIEIYATYHPAYYLRSREENIINHILDTFKQATNNPNLVYIDTASKVEATKQLEFLQSEYDSAKNLDLDIDLDGYDIISCFEHENYMLLCLYKPEAGKKIIGLPIQTFVHNFDADKTFNFATFVTGDKKELRIVSRNYSKILSDYIKNINGKSSSFGVIEGSLVQNFALFLSVSRNRSFHKPSYIYLDIEVLNNEGEFPDPVIADRPIICYSYMDNNKNKIYSCYLQTKHVDLQTVKKYLPEQVSQEIELIAFENEKDLVTHITNKIKDEFALYVGWNVGFDVAYIINRYIKLTNDSSIIPCKVNDEKIVGIDCDLVYGATIDLLKMYRNIKPDLTSYSLDNVAKLELESSKVKLNKSLKQIWDEDPSLVIAYNIYDTILVSMIDEKYKFVDQYHYLRSLYELPFNEKFVNSKVLATTVKLIAIALRHNLIPTMLASKTNDPYTGAYVREFIKGVFRVES
;
A
#
# COMPACT_ATOMS: atom_id res chain seq x y z
N MET A 1 10.79 -30.33 -9.62
CA MET A 1 9.75 -29.29 -9.54
C MET A 1 8.87 -29.60 -8.35
N GLU A 2 9.03 -28.85 -7.26
CA GLU A 2 8.28 -28.98 -6.01
C GLU A 2 8.21 -27.60 -5.34
N ASP A 3 7.20 -27.36 -4.51
CA ASP A 3 7.05 -26.13 -3.72
C ASP A 3 6.80 -26.52 -2.25
N TYR A 4 7.61 -26.03 -1.33
CA TYR A 4 7.48 -26.29 0.10
C TYR A 4 7.04 -25.02 0.82
N ILE A 5 5.99 -25.14 1.62
CA ILE A 5 5.42 -24.05 2.42
C ILE A 5 5.59 -24.45 3.89
N ASP A 6 6.45 -23.71 4.57
CA ASP A 6 6.68 -23.83 6.01
C ASP A 6 5.65 -23.01 6.78
N ASN A 7 4.86 -23.68 7.61
CA ASN A 7 3.88 -23.10 8.52
C ASN A 7 4.29 -23.29 9.98
N GLY A 8 5.51 -23.76 10.27
CA GLY A 8 6.01 -24.03 11.61
C GLY A 8 5.39 -25.26 12.28
N SER A 9 4.94 -26.25 11.50
CA SER A 9 4.36 -27.50 12.01
C SER A 9 5.34 -28.67 11.88
N ASP A 10 5.36 -29.58 12.84
CA ASP A 10 6.15 -30.81 12.76
C ASP A 10 5.56 -31.86 11.78
N GLN A 11 4.39 -31.58 11.20
CA GLN A 11 3.68 -32.49 10.32
C GLN A 11 3.53 -31.91 8.91
N THR A 12 3.78 -32.75 7.90
CA THR A 12 3.71 -32.35 6.48
C THR A 12 2.55 -33.04 5.76
N ILE A 13 1.80 -32.27 4.96
CA ILE A 13 0.87 -32.79 3.94
C ILE A 13 1.49 -32.62 2.57
N MET A 14 1.42 -33.66 1.74
CA MET A 14 1.87 -33.62 0.35
C MET A 14 0.69 -33.58 -0.62
N LEU A 15 0.68 -32.61 -1.53
CA LEU A 15 -0.27 -32.47 -2.64
C LEU A 15 0.36 -32.95 -3.95
N ILE A 16 -0.35 -33.81 -4.69
CA ILE A 16 0.16 -34.40 -5.93
C ILE A 16 -0.82 -34.16 -7.08
N GLY A 17 -0.42 -33.31 -8.04
CA GLY A 17 -1.12 -33.06 -9.29
C GLY A 17 -0.74 -34.01 -10.43
N GLU A 18 -1.21 -33.69 -11.64
CA GLU A 18 -0.99 -34.50 -12.84
C GLU A 18 0.36 -34.20 -13.51
N ALA A 19 0.51 -33.01 -14.08
CA ALA A 19 1.71 -32.55 -14.76
C ALA A 19 1.76 -31.01 -14.71
N PRO A 20 2.94 -30.38 -14.88
CA PRO A 20 3.07 -28.93 -14.90
C PRO A 20 2.33 -28.35 -16.10
N GLY A 21 1.54 -27.29 -15.89
CA GLY A 21 1.02 -26.46 -16.97
C GLY A 21 2.09 -25.52 -17.56
N TYR A 22 1.75 -24.76 -18.61
CA TYR A 22 2.68 -23.84 -19.28
C TYR A 22 3.35 -22.85 -18.31
N THR A 23 2.58 -22.21 -17.43
CA THR A 23 3.09 -21.27 -16.42
C THR A 23 3.99 -21.96 -15.39
N GLU A 24 3.67 -23.20 -15.01
CA GLU A 24 4.44 -23.98 -14.05
C GLU A 24 5.79 -24.40 -14.64
N ALA A 25 5.80 -24.82 -15.90
CA ALA A 25 7.00 -25.12 -16.66
C ALA A 25 7.95 -23.92 -16.75
N LYS A 26 7.41 -22.71 -16.99
CA LYS A 26 8.19 -21.47 -17.05
C LYS A 26 8.71 -21.01 -15.70
N THR A 27 7.90 -21.14 -14.64
CA THR A 27 8.24 -20.64 -13.28
C THR A 27 9.02 -21.64 -12.44
N GLY A 28 9.10 -22.90 -12.86
CA GLY A 28 9.74 -23.96 -12.09
C GLY A 28 8.98 -24.39 -10.83
N LYS A 29 7.76 -23.86 -10.62
CA LYS A 29 6.92 -24.12 -9.43
C LYS A 29 5.57 -24.73 -9.82
N PRO A 30 5.12 -25.80 -9.14
CA PRO A 30 3.83 -26.43 -9.41
C PRO A 30 2.66 -25.56 -8.96
N PHE A 31 1.50 -25.74 -9.60
CA PHE A 31 0.25 -25.03 -9.29
C PHE A 31 0.37 -23.49 -9.22
N THR A 32 1.09 -22.87 -10.17
CA THR A 32 1.16 -21.39 -10.31
C THR A 32 0.17 -20.83 -11.34
N GLY A 33 -0.54 -21.68 -12.09
CA GLY A 33 -1.57 -21.29 -13.05
C GLY A 33 -2.98 -21.16 -12.48
N LYS A 34 -3.99 -21.05 -13.35
CA LYS A 34 -5.41 -20.86 -12.96
C LYS A 34 -5.93 -21.93 -11.99
N SER A 35 -5.69 -23.22 -12.26
CA SER A 35 -6.06 -24.31 -11.33
C SER A 35 -5.30 -24.26 -10.01
N GLY A 36 -4.09 -23.70 -10.04
CA GLY A 36 -3.27 -23.45 -8.87
C GLY A 36 -3.83 -22.41 -7.93
N SER A 37 -4.49 -21.37 -8.44
CA SER A 37 -5.13 -20.33 -7.60
C SER A 37 -6.16 -20.92 -6.63
N ILE A 38 -6.93 -21.92 -7.06
CA ILE A 38 -7.92 -22.62 -6.23
C ILE A 38 -7.24 -23.33 -5.05
N ILE A 39 -6.27 -24.17 -5.35
CA ILE A 39 -5.55 -24.94 -4.31
C ILE A 39 -4.77 -24.01 -3.40
N ARG A 40 -4.11 -22.99 -3.95
CA ARG A 40 -3.36 -22.00 -3.17
C ARG A 40 -4.27 -21.21 -2.23
N SER A 41 -5.53 -20.94 -2.61
CA SER A 41 -6.52 -20.32 -1.72
C SER A 41 -6.92 -21.23 -0.56
N ILE A 42 -7.06 -22.53 -0.80
CA ILE A 42 -7.42 -23.51 0.23
C ILE A 42 -6.25 -23.74 1.19
N ILE A 43 -5.03 -23.97 0.68
CA ILE A 43 -3.87 -24.28 1.53
C ILE A 43 -3.42 -23.11 2.41
N LYS A 44 -3.66 -21.86 2.00
CA LYS A 44 -3.36 -20.67 2.83
C LYS A 44 -4.08 -20.70 4.19
N GLN A 45 -5.24 -21.36 4.25
CA GLN A 45 -6.06 -21.53 5.45
C GLN A 45 -5.60 -22.73 6.32
N ILE A 46 -4.68 -23.56 5.82
CA ILE A 46 -4.12 -24.70 6.57
C ILE A 46 -2.88 -24.19 7.30
N LYS A 47 -2.97 -24.06 8.63
CA LYS A 47 -1.86 -23.58 9.49
C LYS A 47 -1.21 -24.68 10.31
N ASN A 48 -1.91 -25.77 10.54
CA ASN A 48 -1.47 -26.89 11.37
C ASN A 48 -0.56 -27.89 10.65
N TYR A 49 -0.23 -27.66 9.38
CA TYR A 49 0.62 -28.54 8.57
C TYR A 49 1.56 -27.74 7.68
N ASN A 50 2.78 -28.22 7.53
CA ASN A 50 3.64 -27.84 6.41
C ASN A 50 3.08 -28.45 5.12
N ILE A 51 3.20 -27.76 3.99
CA ILE A 51 2.61 -28.20 2.72
C ILE A 51 3.69 -28.38 1.66
N VAL A 52 3.76 -29.56 1.06
CA VAL A 52 4.56 -29.84 -0.13
C VAL A 52 3.63 -29.98 -1.32
N ILE A 53 3.92 -29.29 -2.42
CA ILE A 53 3.16 -29.40 -3.67
C ILE A 53 4.08 -29.98 -4.74
N THR A 54 3.62 -31.00 -5.45
CA THR A 54 4.33 -31.62 -6.59
C THR A 54 3.34 -32.09 -7.65
N ASN A 55 3.87 -32.63 -8.75
CA ASN A 55 3.11 -33.25 -9.83
C ASN A 55 3.60 -34.69 -10.07
N SER A 56 2.72 -35.56 -10.56
CA SER A 56 3.01 -36.96 -10.88
C SER A 56 4.10 -37.11 -11.96
N VAL A 57 4.18 -36.13 -12.85
CA VAL A 57 5.22 -35.94 -13.85
C VAL A 57 5.81 -34.55 -13.63
N LEU A 58 7.13 -34.41 -13.78
CA LEU A 58 7.84 -33.15 -13.48
C LEU A 58 8.16 -32.30 -14.72
N CYS A 59 7.88 -32.82 -15.91
CA CYS A 59 8.04 -32.13 -17.19
C CYS A 59 6.68 -31.77 -17.81
N HIS A 60 6.65 -30.67 -18.56
CA HIS A 60 5.47 -30.26 -19.31
C HIS A 60 5.25 -31.20 -20.51
N PRO A 61 4.09 -31.85 -20.64
CA PRO A 61 3.80 -32.70 -21.78
C PRO A 61 3.53 -31.87 -23.04
N ASP A 62 4.01 -32.34 -24.19
CA ASP A 62 3.71 -31.71 -25.48
C ASP A 62 2.18 -31.60 -25.66
N LYS A 63 1.72 -30.41 -26.10
CA LYS A 63 0.29 -30.09 -26.31
C LYS A 63 -0.63 -30.31 -25.09
N ASN A 64 -0.09 -30.33 -23.86
CA ASN A 64 -0.86 -30.63 -22.64
C ASN A 64 -1.52 -32.03 -22.64
N GLU A 65 -0.91 -33.00 -23.32
CA GLU A 65 -1.41 -34.38 -23.31
C GLU A 65 -1.36 -34.99 -21.89
N THR A 66 -2.41 -35.72 -21.52
CA THR A 66 -2.44 -36.44 -20.24
C THR A 66 -1.36 -37.53 -20.22
N PRO A 67 -0.47 -37.57 -19.21
CA PRO A 67 0.60 -38.55 -19.16
C PRO A 67 0.11 -39.99 -19.16
N ASN A 68 0.71 -40.83 -19.99
CA ASN A 68 0.45 -42.27 -20.02
C ASN A 68 1.25 -43.02 -18.94
N ASP A 69 0.93 -44.30 -18.75
CA ASP A 69 1.51 -45.17 -17.72
C ASP A 69 3.03 -45.35 -17.84
N THR A 70 3.56 -45.28 -19.06
CA THR A 70 5.01 -45.34 -19.32
C THR A 70 5.71 -44.10 -18.75
N VAL A 71 5.15 -42.91 -18.98
CA VAL A 71 5.70 -41.64 -18.45
C VAL A 71 5.61 -41.61 -16.92
N LEU A 72 4.46 -42.01 -16.37
CA LEU A 72 4.27 -42.11 -14.91
C LEU A 72 5.27 -43.07 -14.27
N THR A 73 5.54 -44.21 -14.92
CA THR A 73 6.51 -45.20 -14.44
C THR A 73 7.93 -44.67 -14.41
N LYS A 74 8.33 -43.90 -15.43
CA LYS A 74 9.64 -43.23 -15.46
C LYS A 74 9.76 -42.14 -14.39
N CYS A 75 8.68 -41.43 -14.06
CA CYS A 75 8.70 -40.35 -13.06
C CYS A 75 8.50 -40.83 -11.62
N ARG A 76 8.04 -42.07 -11.39
CA ARG A 76 7.77 -42.64 -10.07
C ARG A 76 8.95 -42.56 -9.08
N PRO A 77 10.21 -42.80 -9.46
CA PRO A 77 11.34 -42.67 -8.54
C PRO A 77 11.43 -41.26 -7.91
N ASN A 78 11.10 -40.21 -8.66
CA ASN A 78 11.13 -38.84 -8.15
C ASN A 78 10.09 -38.62 -7.04
N ILE A 79 8.87 -39.15 -7.23
CA ILE A 79 7.81 -39.05 -6.23
C ILE A 79 8.18 -39.82 -4.96
N ILE A 80 8.75 -41.02 -5.10
CA ILE A 80 9.24 -41.82 -3.96
C ILE A 80 10.31 -41.03 -3.19
N ASN A 81 11.27 -40.42 -3.89
CA ASN A 81 12.31 -39.62 -3.26
C ASN A 81 11.73 -38.39 -2.53
N GLN A 82 10.72 -37.72 -3.10
CA GLN A 82 10.05 -36.60 -2.46
C GLN A 82 9.28 -37.02 -1.20
N ILE A 83 8.57 -38.16 -1.25
CA ILE A 83 7.89 -38.73 -0.08
C ILE A 83 8.90 -39.04 1.03
N GLN A 84 10.04 -39.65 0.68
CA GLN A 84 11.11 -39.92 1.64
C GLN A 84 11.70 -38.64 2.24
N LYS A 85 11.96 -37.63 1.40
CA LYS A 85 12.53 -36.33 1.80
C LYS A 85 11.63 -35.59 2.79
N TYR A 86 10.33 -35.53 2.52
CA TYR A 86 9.40 -34.69 3.29
C TYR A 86 8.59 -35.44 4.33
N SER A 87 8.66 -36.78 4.35
CA SER A 87 8.00 -37.66 5.32
C SER A 87 6.56 -37.19 5.65
N PRO A 88 5.66 -37.13 4.64
CA PRO A 88 4.33 -36.59 4.83
C PRO A 88 3.47 -37.55 5.67
N VAL A 89 2.74 -37.00 6.65
CA VAL A 89 1.73 -37.76 7.41
C VAL A 89 0.46 -37.99 6.58
N LYS A 90 0.23 -37.15 5.56
CA LYS A 90 -0.94 -37.23 4.68
C LYS A 90 -0.60 -36.88 3.23
N ILE A 91 -1.21 -37.57 2.28
CA ILE A 91 -1.09 -37.30 0.85
C ILE A 91 -2.48 -37.00 0.27
N ILE A 92 -2.63 -35.85 -0.40
CA ILE A 92 -3.86 -35.49 -1.13
C ILE A 92 -3.56 -35.49 -2.62
N THR A 93 -4.24 -36.36 -3.36
CA THR A 93 -4.09 -36.47 -4.81
C THR A 93 -5.13 -35.64 -5.55
N LEU A 94 -4.67 -34.83 -6.50
CA LEU A 94 -5.50 -33.92 -7.29
C LEU A 94 -5.72 -34.53 -8.68
N GLY A 95 -6.85 -35.22 -8.85
CA GLY A 95 -7.19 -35.94 -10.08
C GLY A 95 -6.62 -37.37 -10.16
N ASN A 96 -6.97 -38.06 -11.24
CA ASN A 96 -6.73 -39.51 -11.36
C ASN A 96 -5.24 -39.88 -11.53
N ARG A 97 -4.41 -39.02 -12.12
CA ARG A 97 -3.00 -39.34 -12.37
C ARG A 97 -2.16 -39.31 -11.09
N GLY A 98 -2.39 -38.32 -10.23
CA GLY A 98 -1.88 -38.29 -8.86
C GLY A 98 -2.24 -39.55 -8.08
N LEU A 99 -3.52 -39.92 -8.13
CA LEU A 99 -4.02 -41.11 -7.47
C LEU A 99 -3.39 -42.40 -8.02
N GLN A 100 -3.29 -42.54 -9.34
CA GLN A 100 -2.70 -43.71 -9.99
C GLN A 100 -1.24 -43.93 -9.57
N GLN A 101 -0.45 -42.86 -9.46
CA GLN A 101 0.93 -42.94 -8.99
C GLN A 101 1.00 -43.46 -7.56
N ILE A 102 0.22 -42.89 -6.65
CA ILE A 102 0.18 -43.30 -5.24
C ILE A 102 -0.34 -44.74 -5.09
N CYS A 103 -1.39 -45.12 -5.81
CA CYS A 103 -1.89 -46.49 -5.81
C CYS A 103 -0.83 -47.49 -6.31
N LYS A 104 -0.02 -47.14 -7.31
CA LYS A 104 1.07 -48.01 -7.79
C LYS A 104 2.23 -48.09 -6.79
N ILE A 105 2.58 -47.00 -6.12
CA ILE A 105 3.64 -46.97 -5.10
C ILE A 105 3.26 -47.87 -3.91
N TYR A 106 2.02 -47.78 -3.44
CA TYR A 106 1.56 -48.50 -2.25
C TYR A 106 0.71 -49.75 -2.53
N GLN A 107 0.60 -50.17 -3.79
CA GLN A 107 -0.14 -51.36 -4.23
C GLN A 107 -1.63 -51.34 -3.81
N LEU A 108 -2.27 -50.17 -3.87
CA LEU A 108 -3.68 -49.98 -3.54
C LEU A 108 -4.59 -50.39 -4.71
N LYS A 109 -5.82 -50.84 -4.39
CA LYS A 109 -6.84 -51.15 -5.41
C LYS A 109 -7.17 -49.90 -6.23
N HIS A 110 -7.35 -50.06 -7.54
CA HIS A 110 -7.61 -48.95 -8.45
C HIS A 110 -8.97 -48.30 -8.17
N ILE A 111 -8.97 -46.99 -7.95
CA ILE A 111 -10.15 -46.19 -7.58
C ILE A 111 -10.16 -44.93 -8.45
N LYS A 112 -11.34 -44.38 -8.76
CA LYS A 112 -11.48 -43.06 -9.42
C LYS A 112 -11.46 -41.94 -8.38
N ALA A 113 -10.72 -40.87 -8.65
CA ALA A 113 -10.62 -39.71 -7.75
C ALA A 113 -11.96 -38.98 -7.55
N SER A 114 -12.88 -39.12 -8.50
CA SER A 114 -14.23 -38.52 -8.48
C SER A 114 -15.21 -39.17 -7.48
N GLN A 115 -14.83 -40.29 -6.87
CA GLN A 115 -15.73 -41.09 -6.05
C GLN A 115 -15.33 -41.17 -4.57
N LYS A 116 -14.21 -40.57 -4.14
CA LYS A 116 -13.69 -40.77 -2.78
C LYS A 116 -12.93 -39.57 -2.22
N GLY A 117 -13.23 -39.24 -0.95
CA GLY A 117 -12.38 -38.45 -0.04
C GLY A 117 -11.25 -39.31 0.54
N PHE A 118 -11.23 -39.56 1.86
CA PHE A 118 -10.29 -40.51 2.47
C PHE A 118 -10.27 -41.87 1.75
N ILE A 119 -9.08 -42.37 1.43
CA ILE A 119 -8.85 -43.59 0.66
C ILE A 119 -8.46 -44.74 1.57
N ASP A 120 -7.32 -44.59 2.27
CA ASP A 120 -6.71 -45.63 3.08
C ASP A 120 -5.58 -45.03 3.95
N THR A 121 -5.09 -45.83 4.90
CA THR A 121 -3.85 -45.56 5.64
C THR A 121 -2.80 -46.59 5.27
N VAL A 122 -1.67 -46.14 4.74
CA VAL A 122 -0.56 -47.01 4.33
C VAL A 122 0.62 -46.86 5.28
N LEU A 123 1.40 -47.93 5.44
CA LEU A 123 2.70 -47.86 6.12
C LEU A 123 3.80 -47.73 5.07
N ASP A 124 4.47 -46.58 5.04
CA ASP A 124 5.61 -46.41 4.14
C ASP A 124 6.81 -47.21 4.67
N LYS A 125 7.29 -48.17 3.87
CA LYS A 125 8.30 -49.13 4.30
C LYS A 125 9.67 -48.50 4.56
N ASN A 126 9.94 -47.35 3.93
CA ASN A 126 11.23 -46.65 4.00
C ASN A 126 11.28 -45.71 5.19
N THR A 127 10.28 -44.84 5.34
CA THR A 127 10.18 -43.86 6.43
C THR A 127 9.61 -44.45 7.72
N LYS A 128 8.99 -45.64 7.65
CA LYS A 128 8.21 -46.28 8.73
C LYS A 128 7.02 -45.45 9.22
N GLN A 129 6.65 -44.43 8.46
CA GLN A 129 5.56 -43.52 8.80
C GLN A 129 4.21 -44.08 8.29
N LYS A 130 3.17 -43.92 9.11
CA LYS A 130 1.79 -44.11 8.65
C LYS A 130 1.36 -42.88 7.87
N ILE A 131 0.87 -43.10 6.66
CA ILE A 131 0.44 -42.04 5.74
C ILE A 131 -1.03 -42.24 5.41
N GLU A 132 -1.85 -41.23 5.66
CA GLU A 132 -3.24 -41.21 5.20
C GLU A 132 -3.33 -40.68 3.77
N ILE A 133 -4.09 -41.35 2.92
CA ILE A 133 -4.24 -40.98 1.51
C ILE A 133 -5.65 -40.45 1.27
N TYR A 134 -5.74 -39.31 0.61
CA TYR A 134 -6.97 -38.64 0.21
C TYR A 134 -6.95 -38.42 -1.31
N ALA A 135 -8.11 -38.51 -1.94
CA ALA A 135 -8.26 -38.17 -3.36
C ALA A 135 -9.34 -37.10 -3.55
N THR A 136 -9.18 -36.29 -4.61
CA THR A 136 -10.23 -35.37 -5.04
C THR A 136 -10.08 -35.02 -6.52
N TYR A 137 -11.02 -34.24 -7.05
CA TYR A 137 -10.95 -33.72 -8.41
C TYR A 137 -9.73 -32.83 -8.63
N HIS A 138 -9.22 -32.84 -9.85
CA HIS A 138 -8.27 -31.82 -10.25
C HIS A 138 -9.00 -30.46 -10.37
N PRO A 139 -8.47 -29.34 -9.83
CA PRO A 139 -9.15 -28.04 -9.86
C PRO A 139 -9.44 -27.52 -11.27
N ALA A 140 -8.67 -27.95 -12.27
CA ALA A 140 -8.95 -27.64 -13.68
C ALA A 140 -10.31 -28.20 -14.16
N TYR A 141 -10.85 -29.24 -13.51
CA TYR A 141 -12.18 -29.76 -13.83
C TYR A 141 -13.26 -28.76 -13.40
N TYR A 142 -13.17 -28.23 -12.17
CA TYR A 142 -14.04 -27.14 -11.69
C TYR A 142 -13.96 -25.91 -12.59
N LEU A 143 -12.75 -25.50 -13.00
CA LEU A 143 -12.61 -24.33 -13.89
C LEU A 143 -13.30 -24.49 -15.25
N ARG A 144 -13.44 -25.73 -15.74
CA ARG A 144 -14.11 -26.02 -17.02
C ARG A 144 -15.62 -26.12 -16.89
N SER A 145 -16.12 -26.76 -15.83
CA SER A 145 -17.56 -27.02 -15.67
C SER A 145 -18.28 -25.98 -14.83
N ARG A 146 -17.58 -25.33 -13.89
CA ARG A 146 -18.12 -24.42 -12.87
C ARG A 146 -19.23 -25.03 -12.02
N GLU A 147 -19.30 -26.36 -11.91
CA GLU A 147 -20.29 -27.03 -11.09
C GLU A 147 -19.87 -27.02 -9.60
N GLU A 148 -20.78 -26.59 -8.72
CA GLU A 148 -20.52 -26.44 -7.28
C GLU A 148 -20.21 -27.77 -6.58
N ASN A 149 -20.81 -28.87 -7.03
CA ASN A 149 -20.54 -30.22 -6.52
C ASN A 149 -19.04 -30.59 -6.58
N ILE A 150 -18.31 -30.15 -7.60
CA ILE A 150 -16.89 -30.46 -7.78
C ILE A 150 -16.04 -29.68 -6.78
N ILE A 151 -16.31 -28.38 -6.60
CA ILE A 151 -15.54 -27.56 -5.67
C ILE A 151 -15.86 -27.91 -4.22
N ASN A 152 -17.11 -28.23 -3.92
CA ASN A 152 -17.52 -28.77 -2.62
C ASN A 152 -16.80 -30.10 -2.34
N HIS A 153 -16.70 -30.99 -3.33
CA HIS A 153 -15.95 -32.24 -3.18
C HIS A 153 -14.45 -31.99 -2.92
N ILE A 154 -13.83 -31.01 -3.59
CA ILE A 154 -12.46 -30.59 -3.29
C ILE A 154 -12.36 -30.10 -1.84
N LEU A 155 -13.24 -29.19 -1.43
CA LEU A 155 -13.23 -28.65 -0.08
C LEU A 155 -13.44 -29.73 0.98
N ASP A 156 -14.41 -30.61 0.80
CA ASP A 156 -14.74 -31.64 1.78
C ASP A 156 -13.59 -32.63 1.94
N THR A 157 -12.87 -32.98 0.86
CA THR A 157 -11.63 -33.76 0.96
C THR A 157 -10.58 -33.02 1.78
N PHE A 158 -10.36 -31.72 1.52
CA PHE A 158 -9.38 -30.93 2.28
C PHE A 158 -9.78 -30.75 3.75
N LYS A 159 -11.07 -30.56 4.06
CA LYS A 159 -11.61 -30.47 5.43
C LYS A 159 -11.36 -31.77 6.19
N GLN A 160 -11.65 -32.91 5.57
CA GLN A 160 -11.37 -34.23 6.13
C GLN A 160 -9.86 -34.41 6.36
N ALA A 161 -9.04 -34.13 5.34
CA ALA A 161 -7.60 -34.32 5.44
C ALA A 161 -6.93 -33.43 6.48
N THR A 162 -7.45 -32.23 6.74
CA THR A 162 -6.83 -31.27 7.66
C THR A 162 -7.48 -31.23 9.04
N ASN A 163 -8.57 -31.98 9.24
CA ASN A 163 -9.46 -31.87 10.39
C ASN A 163 -9.96 -30.43 10.63
N ASN A 164 -10.09 -29.64 9.56
CA ASN A 164 -10.55 -28.26 9.63
C ASN A 164 -11.89 -28.12 8.89
N PRO A 165 -13.04 -28.16 9.59
CA PRO A 165 -14.36 -28.06 8.95
C PRO A 165 -14.62 -26.68 8.34
N ASN A 166 -13.83 -25.67 8.71
CA ASN A 166 -14.02 -24.28 8.31
C ASN A 166 -13.29 -23.90 7.02
N LEU A 167 -12.61 -24.84 6.34
CA LEU A 167 -11.99 -24.54 5.05
C LEU A 167 -13.05 -24.15 4.03
N VAL A 168 -12.84 -23.01 3.39
CA VAL A 168 -13.71 -22.50 2.32
C VAL A 168 -12.89 -22.21 1.08
N TYR A 169 -13.49 -22.42 -0.08
CA TYR A 169 -12.97 -21.87 -1.33
C TYR A 169 -13.86 -20.69 -1.67
N ILE A 170 -13.26 -19.52 -1.69
CA ILE A 170 -13.93 -18.29 -2.07
C ILE A 170 -13.73 -18.16 -3.58
N ASP A 171 -14.73 -18.57 -4.35
CA ASP A 171 -14.77 -18.24 -5.78
C ASP A 171 -15.13 -16.76 -5.87
N THR A 172 -14.15 -15.92 -6.18
CA THR A 172 -14.31 -14.48 -6.37
C THR A 172 -15.29 -14.10 -7.49
N ALA A 173 -15.99 -15.07 -8.10
CA ALA A 173 -16.87 -14.92 -9.26
C ALA A 173 -18.36 -15.30 -9.06
N SER A 174 -18.85 -15.75 -7.89
CA SER A 174 -20.25 -16.23 -7.76
C SER A 174 -21.16 -15.36 -6.87
N LYS A 175 -22.44 -15.18 -7.29
CA LYS A 175 -23.46 -14.28 -6.71
C LYS A 175 -23.98 -14.64 -5.31
N VAL A 176 -23.65 -15.82 -4.77
CA VAL A 176 -24.15 -16.29 -3.45
C VAL A 176 -23.53 -15.51 -2.28
N GLU A 177 -22.45 -14.78 -2.54
CA GLU A 177 -21.74 -13.92 -1.59
C GLU A 177 -22.62 -12.80 -1.02
N ALA A 178 -23.49 -12.18 -1.82
CA ALA A 178 -24.11 -10.90 -1.45
C ALA A 178 -25.03 -11.00 -0.24
N THR A 179 -25.79 -12.09 -0.09
CA THR A 179 -26.76 -12.26 1.01
C THR A 179 -26.08 -12.63 2.33
N LYS A 180 -25.07 -13.51 2.29
CA LYS A 180 -24.27 -13.85 3.49
C LYS A 180 -23.32 -12.72 3.88
N GLN A 181 -22.79 -11.98 2.91
CA GLN A 181 -22.13 -10.71 3.16
C GLN A 181 -23.10 -9.72 3.76
N LEU A 182 -24.32 -9.56 3.23
CA LEU A 182 -25.35 -8.67 3.82
C LEU A 182 -25.69 -9.07 5.25
N GLU A 183 -25.90 -10.34 5.55
CA GLU A 183 -26.22 -10.82 6.91
C GLU A 183 -25.04 -10.62 7.88
N PHE A 184 -23.82 -10.90 7.43
CA PHE A 184 -22.60 -10.63 8.19
C PHE A 184 -22.40 -9.13 8.41
N LEU A 185 -22.47 -8.34 7.35
CA LEU A 185 -22.46 -6.88 7.37
C LEU A 185 -23.52 -6.33 8.32
N GLN A 186 -24.74 -6.87 8.30
CA GLN A 186 -25.86 -6.51 9.18
C GLN A 186 -25.53 -6.81 10.64
N SER A 187 -24.87 -7.94 10.91
CA SER A 187 -24.42 -8.29 12.27
C SER A 187 -23.25 -7.43 12.78
N GLU A 188 -22.29 -7.09 11.92
CA GLU A 188 -21.19 -6.18 12.22
C GLU A 188 -21.71 -4.73 12.39
N TYR A 189 -22.79 -4.38 11.70
CA TYR A 189 -23.48 -3.10 11.81
C TYR A 189 -24.40 -2.98 13.02
N ASP A 190 -25.18 -3.99 13.38
CA ASP A 190 -25.94 -3.96 14.64
C ASP A 190 -25.01 -3.91 15.85
N SER A 191 -23.77 -4.39 15.68
CA SER A 191 -22.64 -4.17 16.57
C SER A 191 -22.14 -2.72 16.49
N ALA A 192 -21.84 -2.20 15.29
CA ALA A 192 -21.30 -0.85 15.06
C ALA A 192 -22.26 0.31 15.41
N LYS A 193 -23.58 0.17 15.18
CA LYS A 193 -24.55 1.28 15.25
C LYS A 193 -24.77 1.82 16.66
N ASN A 194 -24.38 1.05 17.67
CA ASN A 194 -24.47 1.42 19.07
C ASN A 194 -23.13 1.99 19.60
N LEU A 195 -22.10 2.11 18.76
CA LEU A 195 -20.83 2.73 19.12
C LEU A 195 -20.90 4.25 18.95
N ASP A 196 -21.27 4.93 20.04
CA ASP A 196 -21.03 6.35 20.21
C ASP A 196 -19.57 6.53 20.67
N LEU A 197 -18.63 6.32 19.74
CA LEU A 197 -17.19 6.52 19.94
C LEU A 197 -16.80 7.90 19.42
N ASP A 198 -16.51 8.82 20.34
CA ASP A 198 -15.84 10.08 20.00
C ASP A 198 -14.35 9.97 20.38
N ILE A 199 -13.46 10.21 19.41
CA ILE A 199 -12.07 10.55 19.72
C ILE A 199 -12.05 12.04 20.07
N ASP A 200 -11.92 12.33 21.35
CA ASP A 200 -11.57 13.67 21.79
C ASP A 200 -10.06 13.87 21.57
N LEU A 201 -9.73 14.57 20.50
CA LEU A 201 -8.38 15.01 20.14
C LEU A 201 -8.04 16.37 20.78
N ASP A 202 -8.83 16.88 21.72
CA ASP A 202 -8.65 18.21 22.31
C ASP A 202 -8.49 19.31 21.25
N GLY A 203 -9.32 19.25 20.19
CA GLY A 203 -9.28 20.20 19.08
C GLY A 203 -8.09 20.07 18.11
N TYR A 204 -7.22 19.06 18.28
CA TYR A 204 -6.24 18.69 17.26
C TYR A 204 -6.90 18.06 16.04
N ASP A 205 -6.33 18.36 14.88
CA ASP A 205 -6.66 17.74 13.60
C ASP A 205 -5.64 16.65 13.26
N ILE A 206 -6.02 15.70 12.40
CA ILE A 206 -5.15 14.62 11.92
C ILE A 206 -4.65 15.00 10.53
N ILE A 207 -3.35 15.24 10.43
CA ILE A 207 -2.67 15.63 9.20
C ILE A 207 -2.33 14.41 8.38
N SER A 208 -1.63 13.44 8.98
CA SER A 208 -1.26 12.20 8.30
C SER A 208 -1.40 11.01 9.22
N CYS A 209 -1.57 9.84 8.62
CA CYS A 209 -1.65 8.56 9.29
C CYS A 209 -0.76 7.57 8.53
N PHE A 210 0.08 6.87 9.27
CA PHE A 210 1.03 5.90 8.75
C PHE A 210 0.90 4.59 9.51
N GLU A 211 0.85 3.45 8.81
CA GLU A 211 0.79 2.13 9.42
C GLU A 211 2.18 1.48 9.42
N HIS A 212 2.48 0.80 10.53
CA HIS A 212 3.67 0.00 10.70
C HIS A 212 3.37 -1.25 11.53
N GLU A 213 4.05 -2.36 11.27
CA GLU A 213 3.96 -3.70 11.91
C GLU A 213 3.17 -3.82 13.22
N ASN A 214 3.50 -2.98 14.23
CA ASN A 214 2.87 -2.98 15.55
C ASN A 214 2.25 -1.64 15.97
N TYR A 215 2.38 -0.55 15.19
CA TYR A 215 1.89 0.78 15.53
C TYR A 215 1.27 1.52 14.33
N MET A 216 0.24 2.29 14.60
CA MET A 216 -0.26 3.35 13.73
C MET A 216 0.27 4.68 14.26
N LEU A 217 0.94 5.44 13.41
CA LEU A 217 1.50 6.73 13.74
C LEU A 217 0.62 7.83 13.16
N LEU A 218 0.28 8.81 14.00
CA LEU A 218 -0.57 9.94 13.65
C LEU A 218 0.23 11.23 13.79
N CYS A 219 0.25 12.02 12.72
CA CYS A 219 0.65 13.42 12.79
C CYS A 219 -0.58 14.25 13.12
N LEU A 220 -0.58 14.88 14.29
CA LEU A 220 -1.62 15.77 14.76
C LEU A 220 -1.19 17.24 14.64
N TYR A 221 -2.13 18.13 14.42
CA TYR A 221 -1.88 19.58 14.37
C TYR A 221 -2.99 20.40 14.99
N LYS A 222 -2.62 21.42 15.76
CA LYS A 222 -3.52 22.43 16.33
C LYS A 222 -2.84 23.80 16.23
N PRO A 223 -3.48 24.86 15.69
CA PRO A 223 -2.81 26.12 15.38
C PRO A 223 -1.96 26.70 16.53
N GLU A 224 -2.53 26.76 17.73
CA GLU A 224 -1.91 27.32 18.94
C GLU A 224 -0.90 26.40 19.62
N ALA A 225 -0.91 25.10 19.29
CA ALA A 225 -0.11 24.09 19.98
C ALA A 225 0.82 23.30 19.05
N GLY A 226 0.87 23.67 17.77
CA GLY A 226 1.74 23.10 16.75
C GLY A 226 1.44 21.66 16.41
N LYS A 227 2.47 20.98 15.91
CA LYS A 227 2.43 19.57 15.51
C LYS A 227 2.76 18.64 16.67
N LYS A 228 2.12 17.48 16.72
CA LYS A 228 2.44 16.37 17.62
C LYS A 228 2.42 15.04 16.89
N ILE A 229 3.28 14.11 17.29
CA ILE A 229 3.29 12.74 16.73
C ILE A 229 2.87 11.76 17.80
N ILE A 230 1.87 10.93 17.49
CA ILE A 230 1.33 9.95 18.43
C ILE A 230 1.38 8.57 17.79
N GLY A 231 1.97 7.62 18.50
CA GLY A 231 1.94 6.22 18.12
C GLY A 231 0.89 5.46 18.89
N LEU A 232 0.03 4.75 18.19
CA LEU A 232 -1.01 3.89 18.74
C LEU A 232 -0.68 2.45 18.40
N PRO A 233 -0.48 1.53 19.37
CA PRO A 233 -0.24 0.13 19.06
C PRO A 233 -1.38 -0.42 18.19
N ILE A 234 -1.08 -1.18 17.13
CA ILE A 234 -2.09 -1.86 16.30
C ILE A 234 -2.96 -2.76 17.19
N GLN A 235 -2.38 -3.37 18.22
CA GLN A 235 -3.10 -4.15 19.23
C GLN A 235 -4.18 -3.35 19.98
N THR A 236 -4.03 -2.02 20.10
CA THR A 236 -5.06 -1.12 20.65
C THR A 236 -6.31 -1.16 19.78
N PHE A 237 -6.12 -1.17 18.46
CA PHE A 237 -7.19 -1.34 17.48
C PHE A 237 -7.66 -2.79 17.36
N VAL A 238 -6.94 -3.77 17.92
CA VAL A 238 -7.21 -5.21 17.75
C VAL A 238 -7.83 -5.87 18.99
N HIS A 239 -7.49 -5.45 20.21
CA HIS A 239 -7.80 -6.20 21.43
C HIS A 239 -8.28 -5.38 22.63
N ASN A 240 -8.06 -4.07 22.72
CA ASN A 240 -8.27 -3.31 23.96
C ASN A 240 -9.17 -2.07 23.80
N PHE A 241 -10.42 -2.29 23.44
CA PHE A 241 -11.49 -1.35 23.82
C PHE A 241 -12.23 -1.96 25.00
N ASP A 242 -11.63 -1.88 26.19
CA ASP A 242 -12.26 -2.33 27.43
C ASP A 242 -12.80 -1.13 28.21
N ALA A 243 -14.01 -1.30 28.77
CA ALA A 243 -14.85 -0.22 29.27
C ALA A 243 -14.21 0.44 30.50
N ASP A 244 -14.37 1.75 30.60
CA ASP A 244 -14.04 2.59 31.76
C ASP A 244 -12.58 2.63 32.21
N LYS A 245 -11.64 2.65 31.26
CA LYS A 245 -10.25 3.03 31.56
C LYS A 245 -9.83 4.18 30.67
N THR A 246 -9.57 5.33 31.29
CA THR A 246 -8.48 6.21 30.83
C THR A 246 -7.31 5.33 30.40
N PHE A 247 -6.91 5.42 29.13
CA PHE A 247 -5.79 4.65 28.62
C PHE A 247 -4.58 4.87 29.54
N ASN A 248 -4.05 3.80 30.12
CA ASN A 248 -2.75 3.83 30.78
C ASN A 248 -1.68 3.81 29.67
N PHE A 249 -1.48 4.97 29.03
CA PHE A 249 -0.51 5.18 27.97
C PHE A 249 0.91 4.95 28.51
N ALA A 250 1.53 3.80 28.24
CA ALA A 250 2.91 3.54 28.67
C ALA A 250 3.95 3.91 27.61
N THR A 251 3.58 4.33 26.40
CA THR A 251 4.55 4.62 25.33
C THR A 251 4.07 5.76 24.43
N PHE A 252 4.05 6.97 24.99
CA PHE A 252 4.13 8.18 24.18
C PHE A 252 5.54 8.28 23.61
N VAL A 253 5.66 8.50 22.30
CA VAL A 253 6.96 8.87 21.72
C VAL A 253 7.25 10.35 21.95
N THR A 254 6.23 11.23 22.04
CA THR A 254 6.33 12.56 22.68
C THR A 254 4.90 13.12 22.86
N GLY A 255 4.44 13.31 24.11
CA GLY A 255 3.12 13.88 24.37
C GLY A 255 2.63 13.61 25.80
N ASP A 256 1.94 14.57 26.38
CA ASP A 256 1.47 14.50 27.76
C ASP A 256 0.22 13.61 27.86
N LYS A 257 0.10 12.83 28.94
CA LYS A 257 -0.86 11.71 29.11
C LYS A 257 -2.35 12.08 29.03
N LYS A 258 -2.69 13.36 28.93
CA LYS A 258 -4.04 13.92 29.15
C LYS A 258 -4.82 14.24 27.88
N GLU A 259 -4.20 14.21 26.71
CA GLU A 259 -4.67 14.95 25.52
C GLU A 259 -5.44 14.09 24.50
N LEU A 260 -5.47 12.77 24.66
CA LEU A 260 -6.27 11.87 23.82
C LEU A 260 -7.20 11.06 24.70
N ARG A 261 -8.50 11.32 24.57
CA ARG A 261 -9.53 10.56 25.28
C ARG A 261 -10.47 9.95 24.25
N ILE A 262 -10.49 8.64 24.18
CA ILE A 262 -11.61 7.95 23.54
C ILE A 262 -12.73 7.96 24.58
N VAL A 263 -13.76 8.79 24.34
CA VAL A 263 -14.93 8.81 25.20
C VAL A 263 -15.87 7.75 24.65
N SER A 264 -15.82 6.55 25.23
CA SER A 264 -16.85 5.53 25.02
C SER A 264 -18.01 5.84 25.96
N ARG A 265 -19.20 6.12 25.41
CA ARG A 265 -20.43 5.97 26.18
C ARG A 265 -20.87 4.51 26.10
N ASN A 266 -20.28 3.69 26.96
CA ASN A 266 -20.46 2.23 27.06
C ASN A 266 -20.06 1.44 25.79
N TYR A 267 -19.93 0.12 25.95
CA TYR A 267 -19.79 -0.90 24.88
C TYR A 267 -18.36 -1.32 24.48
N SER A 268 -17.63 -1.91 25.43
CA SER A 268 -16.35 -2.62 25.19
C SER A 268 -16.49 -3.95 24.47
N LYS A 269 -17.53 -4.71 24.81
CA LYS A 269 -17.71 -6.08 24.34
C LYS A 269 -17.95 -6.16 22.83
N ILE A 270 -18.70 -5.20 22.31
CA ILE A 270 -19.15 -5.18 20.93
C ILE A 270 -18.01 -4.87 19.96
N LEU A 271 -17.10 -3.95 20.32
CA LEU A 271 -15.93 -3.65 19.50
C LEU A 271 -14.87 -4.77 19.56
N SER A 272 -14.70 -5.40 20.72
CA SER A 272 -13.81 -6.58 20.85
C SER A 272 -14.29 -7.74 19.98
N ASP A 273 -15.60 -7.95 19.87
CA ASP A 273 -16.21 -8.97 19.03
C ASP A 273 -16.09 -8.62 17.52
N TYR A 274 -16.32 -7.35 17.13
CA TYR A 274 -16.09 -6.83 15.77
C TYR A 274 -14.66 -7.09 15.29
N ILE A 275 -13.67 -6.72 16.12
CA ILE A 275 -12.27 -6.85 15.71
C ILE A 275 -11.77 -8.30 15.73
N LYS A 276 -12.27 -9.14 16.66
CA LYS A 276 -12.01 -10.59 16.64
C LYS A 276 -12.58 -11.26 15.38
N ASN A 277 -13.75 -10.81 14.91
CA ASN A 277 -14.38 -11.33 13.71
C ASN A 277 -13.61 -10.96 12.43
N ILE A 278 -13.03 -9.75 12.38
CA ILE A 278 -12.21 -9.29 11.24
C ILE A 278 -10.83 -9.97 11.22
N ASN A 279 -10.17 -10.15 12.37
CA ASN A 279 -8.84 -10.76 12.43
C ASN A 279 -8.84 -12.28 12.26
N GLY A 280 -9.96 -12.95 12.50
CA GLY A 280 -10.08 -14.42 12.41
C GLY A 280 -10.47 -14.95 11.02
N LYS A 281 -10.87 -14.07 10.10
CA LYS A 281 -11.32 -14.44 8.76
C LYS A 281 -10.67 -13.49 7.77
N SER A 282 -9.98 -14.04 6.78
CA SER A 282 -9.72 -13.33 5.52
C SER A 282 -11.06 -13.05 4.83
N SER A 283 -11.85 -12.18 5.43
CA SER A 283 -13.03 -11.64 4.80
C SER A 283 -12.52 -10.55 3.90
N SER A 284 -12.52 -10.86 2.60
CA SER A 284 -12.52 -9.86 1.54
C SER A 284 -13.76 -9.00 1.69
N PHE A 285 -13.74 -8.11 2.68
CA PHE A 285 -14.48 -6.87 2.66
C PHE A 285 -13.94 -6.09 1.47
N GLY A 286 -14.57 -6.26 0.31
CA GLY A 286 -14.27 -5.46 -0.89
C GLY A 286 -14.70 -4.01 -0.75
N VAL A 287 -14.78 -3.46 0.47
CA VAL A 287 -15.17 -2.06 0.73
C VAL A 287 -13.99 -1.13 0.51
N ILE A 288 -12.76 -1.55 0.84
CA ILE A 288 -11.51 -1.18 0.15
C ILE A 288 -10.53 -2.33 0.45
N GLU A 289 -9.97 -3.02 -0.56
CA GLU A 289 -8.75 -3.81 -0.29
C GLU A 289 -7.64 -2.82 0.10
N GLY A 290 -7.25 -2.77 1.37
CA GLY A 290 -6.01 -2.08 1.75
C GLY A 290 -5.77 -1.88 3.25
N SER A 291 -4.72 -1.11 3.51
CA SER A 291 -4.02 -0.91 4.78
C SER A 291 -4.95 -0.52 5.94
N LEU A 292 -4.56 -0.84 7.18
CA LEU A 292 -5.19 -0.37 8.43
C LEU A 292 -5.44 1.14 8.40
N VAL A 293 -4.57 1.90 7.71
CA VAL A 293 -4.73 3.34 7.44
C VAL A 293 -6.07 3.68 6.78
N GLN A 294 -6.54 2.88 5.83
CA GLN A 294 -7.81 3.11 5.12
C GLN A 294 -9.02 2.83 6.01
N ASN A 295 -8.97 1.74 6.78
CA ASN A 295 -10.00 1.44 7.78
C ASN A 295 -10.05 2.50 8.88
N PHE A 296 -8.88 3.00 9.29
CA PHE A 296 -8.79 4.10 10.24
C PHE A 296 -9.30 5.41 9.64
N ALA A 297 -8.98 5.75 8.40
CA ALA A 297 -9.51 6.92 7.71
C ALA A 297 -11.05 6.87 7.61
N LEU A 298 -11.62 5.70 7.31
CA LEU A 298 -13.07 5.49 7.34
C LEU A 298 -13.64 5.69 8.76
N PHE A 299 -13.01 5.11 9.78
CA PHE A 299 -13.39 5.30 11.19
C PHE A 299 -13.36 6.79 11.61
N LEU A 300 -12.32 7.52 11.20
CA LEU A 300 -12.24 8.95 11.45
C LEU A 300 -13.38 9.71 10.76
N SER A 301 -13.70 9.36 9.51
CA SER A 301 -14.76 10.03 8.74
C SER A 301 -16.19 9.84 9.29
N VAL A 302 -16.40 8.89 10.20
CA VAL A 302 -17.70 8.72 10.90
C VAL A 302 -17.77 9.50 12.22
N SER A 303 -16.64 9.85 12.84
CA SER A 303 -16.54 10.59 14.10
C SER A 303 -17.21 11.97 14.01
N ARG A 304 -17.89 12.44 15.06
CA ARG A 304 -18.80 13.61 14.98
C ARG A 304 -18.21 14.94 15.45
N ASN A 305 -17.07 14.91 16.14
CA ASN A 305 -16.46 16.10 16.76
C ASN A 305 -15.01 16.30 16.31
N ARG A 306 -14.80 16.78 15.07
CA ARG A 306 -13.46 17.12 14.56
C ARG A 306 -13.37 18.56 14.09
N SER A 307 -12.18 19.13 14.30
CA SER A 307 -11.78 20.41 13.75
C SER A 307 -10.86 20.18 12.57
N PHE A 308 -11.13 20.81 11.44
CA PHE A 308 -10.31 20.71 10.23
C PHE A 308 -9.54 22.02 10.07
N HIS A 309 -8.38 22.11 10.69
CA HIS A 309 -7.55 23.31 10.64
C HIS A 309 -6.74 23.31 9.36
N LYS A 310 -6.53 24.47 8.74
CA LYS A 310 -5.53 24.60 7.68
C LYS A 310 -4.15 24.55 8.34
N PRO A 311 -3.32 23.53 8.09
CA PRO A 311 -2.04 23.39 8.79
C PRO A 311 -1.03 24.40 8.28
N SER A 312 -0.01 24.71 9.08
CA SER A 312 1.17 25.41 8.59
C SER A 312 1.85 24.58 7.51
N TYR A 313 2.30 25.25 6.45
CA TYR A 313 2.96 24.61 5.34
C TYR A 313 4.09 25.46 4.78
N ILE A 314 5.07 24.78 4.19
CA ILE A 314 6.17 25.41 3.47
C ILE A 314 6.17 24.98 2.01
N TYR A 315 6.57 25.88 1.14
CA TYR A 315 7.12 25.55 -0.16
C TYR A 315 8.58 25.15 0.04
N LEU A 316 9.01 24.01 -0.51
CA LEU A 316 10.34 23.43 -0.30
C LEU A 316 10.92 22.94 -1.63
N ASP A 317 12.21 23.22 -1.84
CA ASP A 317 12.99 22.72 -2.98
C ASP A 317 14.45 22.51 -2.55
N ILE A 318 15.08 21.39 -2.95
CA ILE A 318 16.51 21.11 -2.70
C ILE A 318 17.32 21.02 -3.98
N GLU A 319 18.62 21.34 -3.86
CA GLU A 319 19.60 21.07 -4.91
C GLU A 319 20.60 20.00 -4.45
N VAL A 320 20.70 18.94 -5.25
CA VAL A 320 21.58 17.80 -5.01
C VAL A 320 22.69 17.82 -6.06
N LEU A 321 23.94 17.81 -5.61
CA LEU A 321 25.08 17.81 -6.52
C LEU A 321 25.07 16.54 -7.39
N ASN A 322 25.06 16.69 -8.71
CA ASN A 322 25.10 15.57 -9.65
C ASN A 322 26.16 15.75 -10.75
N ASN A 323 26.57 14.62 -11.33
CA ASN A 323 27.37 14.61 -12.55
C ASN A 323 26.43 14.74 -13.77
N GLU A 324 26.98 15.18 -14.91
CA GLU A 324 26.21 15.35 -16.14
C GLU A 324 25.50 14.06 -16.57
N GLY A 325 24.19 14.17 -16.84
CA GLY A 325 23.36 13.06 -17.34
C GLY A 325 22.85 12.09 -16.28
N GLU A 326 23.19 12.27 -15.00
CA GLU A 326 22.77 11.37 -13.92
C GLU A 326 21.74 12.01 -13.00
N PHE A 327 20.59 11.36 -12.83
CA PHE A 327 19.58 11.78 -11.86
C PHE A 327 19.87 11.12 -10.49
N PRO A 328 19.95 11.90 -9.39
CA PRO A 328 20.13 11.35 -8.05
C PRO A 328 18.95 10.47 -7.65
N ASP A 329 19.21 9.32 -7.03
CA ASP A 329 18.16 8.43 -6.51
C ASP A 329 17.86 8.80 -5.05
N PRO A 330 16.62 9.21 -4.71
CA PRO A 330 16.26 9.61 -3.34
C PRO A 330 16.28 8.46 -2.35
N VAL A 331 16.14 7.21 -2.81
CA VAL A 331 16.24 6.01 -1.97
C VAL A 331 17.70 5.78 -1.58
N ILE A 332 18.64 6.00 -2.50
CA ILE A 332 20.08 5.78 -2.25
C ILE A 332 20.73 6.97 -1.52
N ALA A 333 20.32 8.20 -1.86
CA ALA A 333 20.78 9.47 -1.30
C ALA A 333 22.31 9.57 -1.13
N ASP A 334 23.08 9.14 -2.15
CA ASP A 334 24.54 9.08 -2.12
C ASP A 334 25.26 10.39 -2.39
N ARG A 335 24.57 11.36 -2.97
CA ARG A 335 25.14 12.66 -3.34
C ARG A 335 24.81 13.76 -2.34
N PRO A 336 25.66 14.80 -2.23
CA PRO A 336 25.47 15.83 -1.24
C PRO A 336 24.34 16.80 -1.60
N ILE A 337 23.57 17.22 -0.60
CA ILE A 337 22.68 18.39 -0.71
C ILE A 337 23.54 19.65 -0.57
N ILE A 338 23.50 20.52 -1.57
CA ILE A 338 24.35 21.73 -1.61
C ILE A 338 23.61 23.00 -1.19
N CYS A 339 22.31 23.07 -1.47
CA CYS A 339 21.43 24.09 -0.92
C CYS A 339 19.98 23.61 -0.90
N TYR A 340 19.15 24.30 -0.13
CA TYR A 340 17.70 24.20 -0.22
C TYR A 340 17.09 25.55 0.13
N SER A 341 15.89 25.78 -0.37
CA SER A 341 15.12 26.97 -0.08
C SER A 341 13.75 26.57 0.43
N TYR A 342 13.26 27.32 1.40
CA TYR A 342 11.90 27.15 1.87
C TYR A 342 11.24 28.48 2.20
N MET A 343 9.94 28.52 2.02
CA MET A 343 9.10 29.68 2.27
C MET A 343 7.80 29.23 2.92
N ASP A 344 7.40 29.89 4.01
CA ASP A 344 6.13 29.58 4.67
C ASP A 344 4.92 30.04 3.85
N ASN A 345 3.73 29.71 4.34
CA ASN A 345 2.48 30.08 3.69
C ASN A 345 2.15 31.59 3.74
N ASN A 346 2.90 32.41 4.52
CA ASN A 346 2.76 33.86 4.49
C ASN A 346 3.45 34.47 3.28
N LYS A 347 4.42 33.75 2.69
CA LYS A 347 5.15 34.14 1.47
C LYS A 347 5.88 35.48 1.56
N ASN A 348 6.11 36.01 2.77
CA ASN A 348 6.80 37.29 2.95
C ASN A 348 8.32 37.13 2.87
N LYS A 349 8.82 35.96 3.25
CA LYS A 349 10.24 35.70 3.43
C LYS A 349 10.62 34.30 2.96
N ILE A 350 11.71 34.22 2.20
CA ILE A 350 12.34 32.97 1.79
C ILE A 350 13.67 32.79 2.51
N TYR A 351 13.87 31.60 3.03
CA TYR A 351 15.12 31.18 3.65
C TYR A 351 15.86 30.29 2.67
N SER A 352 17.09 30.66 2.33
CA SER A 352 17.96 29.86 1.49
C SER A 352 19.17 29.42 2.30
N CYS A 353 19.24 28.11 2.52
CA CYS A 353 20.26 27.47 3.34
C CYS A 353 21.23 26.73 2.43
N TYR A 354 22.53 26.93 2.61
CA TYR A 354 23.52 26.43 1.65
C TYR A 354 24.85 26.03 2.28
N LEU A 355 25.56 25.12 1.61
CA LEU A 355 26.90 24.69 1.99
C LEU A 355 27.93 25.75 1.60
N GLN A 356 28.67 26.29 2.57
CA GLN A 356 29.62 27.37 2.35
C GLN A 356 30.89 26.83 1.66
N THR A 357 30.99 26.98 0.34
CA THR A 357 32.20 26.68 -0.44
C THR A 357 32.98 27.94 -0.85
N LYS A 358 32.27 29.03 -1.11
CA LYS A 358 32.80 30.37 -1.41
C LYS A 358 31.93 31.43 -0.75
N HIS A 359 32.45 32.65 -0.66
CA HIS A 359 31.67 33.79 -0.21
C HIS A 359 30.48 34.03 -1.15
N VAL A 360 29.26 34.01 -0.61
CA VAL A 360 28.02 34.33 -1.31
C VAL A 360 27.46 35.59 -0.67
N ASP A 361 27.17 36.60 -1.49
CA ASP A 361 26.55 37.83 -1.04
C ASP A 361 25.13 37.99 -1.60
N LEU A 362 24.24 38.55 -0.78
CA LEU A 362 22.83 38.71 -1.13
C LEU A 362 22.63 39.59 -2.37
N GLN A 363 23.49 40.57 -2.61
CA GLN A 363 23.35 41.47 -3.76
C GLN A 363 23.63 40.73 -5.07
N THR A 364 24.61 39.84 -5.09
CA THR A 364 24.92 38.99 -6.24
C THR A 364 23.81 37.97 -6.49
N VAL A 365 23.28 37.32 -5.45
CA VAL A 365 22.11 36.43 -5.58
C VAL A 365 20.92 37.19 -6.19
N LYS A 366 20.62 38.40 -5.70
CA LYS A 366 19.52 39.23 -6.22
C LYS A 366 19.66 39.63 -7.69
N LYS A 367 20.89 39.75 -8.22
CA LYS A 367 21.11 40.06 -9.65
C LYS A 367 20.64 38.95 -10.59
N TYR A 368 20.58 37.70 -10.10
CA TYR A 368 20.10 36.56 -10.87
C TYR A 368 18.59 36.33 -10.75
N LEU A 369 17.96 36.97 -9.78
CA LEU A 369 16.52 36.88 -9.56
C LEU A 369 15.78 37.90 -10.42
N PRO A 370 14.59 37.56 -10.95
CA PRO A 370 13.74 38.53 -11.63
C PRO A 370 13.34 39.69 -10.70
N GLU A 371 13.21 40.91 -11.25
CA GLU A 371 12.84 42.11 -10.49
C GLU A 371 11.48 41.99 -9.76
N GLN A 372 10.60 41.14 -10.26
CA GLN A 372 9.29 40.84 -9.68
C GLN A 372 9.34 40.01 -8.39
N VAL A 373 10.51 39.50 -7.98
CA VAL A 373 10.69 38.84 -6.68
C VAL A 373 10.63 39.89 -5.56
N SER A 374 9.54 39.87 -4.80
CA SER A 374 9.27 40.84 -3.72
C SER A 374 9.57 40.32 -2.31
N GLN A 375 9.88 39.03 -2.18
CA GLN A 375 10.11 38.37 -0.90
C GLN A 375 11.41 38.87 -0.23
N GLU A 376 11.38 39.00 1.10
CA GLU A 376 12.62 39.13 1.87
C GLU A 376 13.43 37.83 1.73
N ILE A 377 14.74 37.94 1.46
CA ILE A 377 15.61 36.77 1.28
C ILE A 377 16.60 36.74 2.45
N GLU A 378 16.60 35.64 3.19
CA GLU A 378 17.61 35.35 4.21
C GLU A 378 18.52 34.21 3.75
N LEU A 379 19.82 34.48 3.72
CA LEU A 379 20.85 33.51 3.36
C LEU A 379 21.46 32.93 4.65
N ILE A 380 21.47 31.61 4.76
CA ILE A 380 22.01 30.89 5.92
C ILE A 380 23.09 29.92 5.45
N ALA A 381 24.33 30.23 5.79
CA ALA A 381 25.50 29.44 5.43
C ALA A 381 25.76 28.31 6.45
N PHE A 382 26.15 27.14 5.98
CA PHE A 382 26.58 26.01 6.80
C PHE A 382 27.99 25.57 6.41
N GLU A 383 28.84 25.28 7.39
CA GLU A 383 30.24 24.88 7.14
C GLU A 383 30.35 23.44 6.61
N ASN A 384 29.37 22.59 6.92
CA ASN A 384 29.36 21.20 6.51
C ASN A 384 27.95 20.73 6.16
N GLU A 385 27.88 19.69 5.34
CA GLU A 385 26.61 19.14 4.85
C GLU A 385 25.78 18.52 5.96
N LYS A 386 26.41 17.87 6.94
CA LYS A 386 25.69 17.19 8.02
C LYS A 386 24.84 18.18 8.80
N ASP A 387 25.36 19.36 9.10
CA ASP A 387 24.62 20.42 9.80
C ASP A 387 23.51 21.03 8.93
N LEU A 388 23.79 21.26 7.64
CA LEU A 388 22.79 21.72 6.66
C LEU A 388 21.58 20.77 6.60
N VAL A 389 21.84 19.46 6.46
CA VAL A 389 20.82 18.41 6.35
C VAL A 389 20.10 18.20 7.68
N THR A 390 20.83 18.26 8.80
CA THR A 390 20.22 18.18 10.15
C THR A 390 19.26 19.34 10.38
N HIS A 391 19.61 20.56 9.95
CA HIS A 391 18.75 21.73 10.11
C HIS A 391 17.39 21.55 9.41
N ILE A 392 17.36 21.18 8.12
CA ILE A 392 16.09 20.95 7.42
C ILE A 392 15.32 19.74 7.96
N THR A 393 16.03 18.69 8.38
CA THR A 393 15.41 17.51 8.98
C THR A 393 14.67 17.86 10.27
N ASN A 394 15.25 18.71 11.12
CA ASN A 394 14.57 19.19 12.34
C ASN A 394 13.34 20.05 12.01
N LYS A 395 13.40 20.88 10.96
CA LYS A 395 12.22 21.64 10.50
C LYS A 395 11.09 20.73 10.02
N ILE A 396 11.44 19.68 9.27
CA ILE A 396 10.49 18.64 8.88
C ILE A 396 9.95 17.95 10.12
N LYS A 397 10.79 17.55 11.06
CA LYS A 397 10.36 16.81 12.25
C LYS A 397 9.45 17.63 13.16
N ASP A 398 9.77 18.90 13.42
CA ASP A 398 9.26 19.63 14.57
C ASP A 398 8.36 20.83 14.21
N GLU A 399 8.61 21.51 13.08
CA GLU A 399 7.99 22.82 12.81
C GLU A 399 6.75 22.76 11.90
N PHE A 400 6.89 22.17 10.70
CA PHE A 400 5.84 22.26 9.67
C PHE A 400 5.04 20.97 9.53
N ALA A 401 3.75 21.11 9.21
CA ALA A 401 2.85 19.97 9.05
C ALA A 401 2.66 19.54 7.59
N LEU A 402 2.83 20.45 6.63
CA LEU A 402 2.76 20.13 5.21
C LEU A 402 3.96 20.67 4.43
N TYR A 403 4.37 19.92 3.42
CA TYR A 403 5.47 20.26 2.52
C TYR A 403 4.95 20.29 1.09
N VAL A 404 5.03 21.46 0.47
CA VAL A 404 4.51 21.74 -0.86
C VAL A 404 5.69 21.94 -1.81
N GLY A 405 5.63 21.38 -3.00
CA GLY A 405 6.71 21.52 -3.97
C GLY A 405 6.35 20.92 -5.31
N TRP A 406 7.28 21.01 -6.25
CA TRP A 406 7.14 20.38 -7.56
C TRP A 406 7.92 19.07 -7.57
N ASN A 407 7.23 17.92 -7.50
CA ASN A 407 7.85 16.62 -7.22
C ASN A 407 8.41 16.49 -5.78
N VAL A 408 7.77 17.17 -4.81
CA VAL A 408 8.25 17.31 -3.41
C VAL A 408 8.48 15.99 -2.66
N GLY A 409 7.87 14.90 -3.12
CA GLY A 409 8.14 13.55 -2.59
C GLY A 409 9.61 13.15 -2.76
N PHE A 410 10.26 13.62 -3.84
CA PHE A 410 11.70 13.45 -4.04
C PHE A 410 12.48 14.20 -2.96
N ASP A 411 12.22 15.50 -2.78
CA ASP A 411 12.97 16.37 -1.86
C ASP A 411 12.94 15.83 -0.44
N VAL A 412 11.74 15.52 0.07
CA VAL A 412 11.54 15.02 1.44
C VAL A 412 12.19 13.64 1.62
N ALA A 413 12.01 12.72 0.67
CA ALA A 413 12.65 11.39 0.75
C ALA A 413 14.18 11.51 0.73
N TYR A 414 14.72 12.36 -0.15
CA TYR A 414 16.16 12.58 -0.27
C TYR A 414 16.74 13.17 1.03
N ILE A 415 16.09 14.19 1.61
CA ILE A 415 16.52 14.79 2.88
C ILE A 415 16.61 13.75 4.00
N ILE A 416 15.54 12.96 4.20
CA ILE A 416 15.49 11.98 5.29
C ILE A 416 16.54 10.88 5.10
N ASN A 417 16.65 10.31 3.89
CA ASN A 417 17.64 9.26 3.63
C ASN A 417 19.07 9.79 3.71
N ARG A 418 19.31 11.03 3.26
CA ARG A 418 20.62 11.68 3.38
C ARG A 418 20.99 11.94 4.83
N TYR A 419 20.04 12.40 5.65
CA TYR A 419 20.23 12.57 7.09
C TYR A 419 20.68 11.27 7.74
N ILE A 420 19.96 10.17 7.50
CA ILE A 420 20.28 8.86 8.07
C ILE A 420 21.68 8.42 7.65
N LYS A 421 22.06 8.65 6.39
CA LYS A 421 23.37 8.29 5.85
C LYS A 421 24.51 9.10 6.48
N LEU A 422 24.31 10.39 6.74
CA LEU A 422 25.33 11.28 7.31
C LEU A 422 25.46 11.16 8.83
N THR A 423 24.37 10.81 9.52
CA THR A 423 24.31 10.78 10.99
C THR A 423 24.35 9.37 11.57
N ASN A 424 24.04 8.35 10.75
CA ASN A 424 23.68 7.00 11.19
C ASN A 424 22.47 6.96 12.15
N ASP A 425 21.70 8.04 12.24
CA ASP A 425 20.52 8.15 13.09
C ASP A 425 19.26 7.78 12.32
N SER A 426 18.90 6.49 12.36
CA SER A 426 17.63 6.01 11.81
C SER A 426 16.44 6.24 12.74
N SER A 427 16.63 6.83 13.94
CA SER A 427 15.50 7.12 14.85
C SER A 427 14.60 8.23 14.31
N ILE A 428 15.10 9.04 13.36
CA ILE A 428 14.28 9.98 12.62
C ILE A 428 13.16 9.27 11.88
N ILE A 429 13.30 8.01 11.48
CA ILE A 429 12.15 7.25 11.00
C ILE A 429 11.58 6.53 12.22
N PRO A 430 10.41 6.93 12.72
CA PRO A 430 9.88 6.35 13.93
C PRO A 430 9.47 4.86 13.74
N CYS A 431 9.47 4.38 12.49
CA CYS A 431 9.08 3.03 12.06
C CYS A 431 9.75 2.59 10.74
N LYS A 432 10.27 1.36 10.66
CA LYS A 432 10.91 0.84 9.42
C LYS A 432 9.87 0.52 8.34
N VAL A 433 10.13 0.86 7.07
CA VAL A 433 9.22 0.54 5.97
C VAL A 433 9.69 -0.77 5.34
N ASN A 434 8.91 -1.86 5.43
CA ASN A 434 9.22 -3.16 4.80
C ASN A 434 10.61 -3.74 5.15
N ASP A 435 10.99 -3.80 6.43
CA ASP A 435 12.35 -4.14 6.90
C ASP A 435 13.49 -3.22 6.41
N GLU A 436 13.22 -2.30 5.48
CA GLU A 436 14.16 -1.34 4.93
C GLU A 436 14.15 -0.03 5.74
N LYS A 437 15.34 0.54 5.94
CA LYS A 437 15.53 1.83 6.63
C LYS A 437 15.32 3.03 5.69
N ILE A 438 14.75 2.82 4.51
CA ILE A 438 14.80 3.78 3.40
C ILE A 438 13.41 4.32 3.12
N VAL A 439 13.29 5.64 3.00
CA VAL A 439 12.04 6.33 2.65
C VAL A 439 11.92 6.43 1.12
N GLY A 440 10.83 5.93 0.56
CA GLY A 440 10.52 6.08 -0.88
C GLY A 440 9.77 7.38 -1.20
N ILE A 441 9.66 7.71 -2.49
CA ILE A 441 9.01 8.93 -3.00
C ILE A 441 7.49 8.97 -2.68
N ASP A 442 6.84 7.81 -2.64
CA ASP A 442 5.39 7.68 -2.35
C ASP A 442 5.10 7.34 -0.88
N CYS A 443 6.07 7.52 0.02
CA CYS A 443 5.90 7.23 1.44
C CYS A 443 5.14 8.36 2.12
N ASP A 444 3.99 8.05 2.74
CA ASP A 444 3.28 8.98 3.61
C ASP A 444 4.19 9.29 4.82
N LEU A 445 4.65 10.55 4.95
CA LEU A 445 5.62 10.91 5.98
C LEU A 445 4.95 10.87 7.36
N VAL A 446 5.63 10.29 8.35
CA VAL A 446 5.13 10.29 9.73
C VAL A 446 5.04 11.70 10.31
N TYR A 447 5.90 12.63 9.88
CA TYR A 447 5.98 13.97 10.45
C TYR A 447 5.11 15.01 9.77
N GLY A 448 4.27 14.64 8.80
CA GLY A 448 3.44 15.59 8.07
C GLY A 448 2.87 14.98 6.81
N ALA A 449 2.49 15.80 5.84
CA ALA A 449 2.09 15.32 4.52
C ALA A 449 2.74 16.14 3.41
N THR A 450 3.01 15.49 2.28
CA THR A 450 3.47 16.13 1.06
C THR A 450 2.28 16.53 0.19
N ILE A 451 2.35 17.70 -0.43
CA ILE A 451 1.42 18.15 -1.47
C ILE A 451 2.25 18.39 -2.74
N ASP A 452 2.23 17.42 -3.64
CA ASP A 452 2.99 17.47 -4.88
C ASP A 452 2.20 18.18 -5.99
N LEU A 453 2.58 19.43 -6.25
CA LEU A 453 1.91 20.26 -7.25
C LEU A 453 2.08 19.71 -8.68
N LEU A 454 3.13 18.95 -8.96
CA LEU A 454 3.30 18.31 -10.28
C LEU A 454 2.17 17.30 -10.53
N LYS A 455 1.87 16.45 -9.54
CA LYS A 455 0.80 15.46 -9.64
C LYS A 455 -0.57 16.15 -9.78
N MET A 456 -0.81 17.20 -9.01
CA MET A 456 -2.04 17.98 -9.09
C MET A 456 -2.21 18.69 -10.43
N TYR A 457 -1.12 19.27 -10.94
CA TYR A 457 -1.12 19.96 -12.22
C TYR A 457 -1.36 19.00 -13.39
N ARG A 458 -0.78 17.79 -13.36
CA ARG A 458 -1.07 16.73 -14.34
C ARG A 458 -2.55 16.36 -14.40
N ASN A 459 -3.26 16.37 -13.27
CA ASN A 459 -4.69 16.07 -13.24
C ASN A 459 -5.55 17.13 -13.93
N ILE A 460 -5.13 18.40 -13.92
CA ILE A 460 -5.86 19.48 -14.61
C ILE A 460 -5.41 19.68 -16.06
N LYS A 461 -4.17 19.30 -16.39
CA LYS A 461 -3.55 19.46 -17.71
C LYS A 461 -2.79 18.18 -18.09
N PRO A 462 -3.47 17.10 -18.52
CA PRO A 462 -2.85 15.78 -18.72
C PRO A 462 -2.02 15.63 -20.00
N ASP A 463 -2.17 16.52 -20.97
CA ASP A 463 -1.62 16.35 -22.33
C ASP A 463 -0.47 17.32 -22.67
N LEU A 464 0.31 17.75 -21.66
CA LEU A 464 1.48 18.60 -21.92
C LEU A 464 2.69 17.79 -22.40
N THR A 465 3.45 18.38 -23.32
CA THR A 465 4.68 17.81 -23.88
C THR A 465 5.82 17.74 -22.87
N SER A 466 5.84 18.66 -21.90
CA SER A 466 6.80 18.67 -20.79
C SER A 466 6.15 19.22 -19.52
N TYR A 467 6.45 18.57 -18.40
CA TYR A 467 6.00 18.97 -17.05
C TYR A 467 7.16 19.48 -16.19
N SER A 468 8.29 19.88 -16.80
CA SER A 468 9.30 20.58 -16.04
C SER A 468 8.72 21.87 -15.47
N LEU A 469 9.14 22.23 -14.26
CA LEU A 469 8.68 23.47 -13.61
C LEU A 469 8.93 24.70 -14.50
N ASP A 470 10.04 24.72 -15.26
CA ASP A 470 10.31 25.80 -16.22
C ASP A 470 9.28 25.86 -17.36
N ASN A 471 8.87 24.72 -17.92
CA ASN A 471 7.87 24.71 -18.98
C ASN A 471 6.49 25.13 -18.45
N VAL A 472 6.13 24.66 -17.26
CA VAL A 472 4.86 25.04 -16.63
C VAL A 472 4.86 26.52 -16.24
N ALA A 473 5.95 27.04 -15.66
CA ALA A 473 6.07 28.45 -15.32
C ALA A 473 5.94 29.35 -16.57
N LYS A 474 6.52 28.95 -17.71
CA LYS A 474 6.38 29.69 -18.98
C LYS A 474 4.94 29.72 -19.46
N LEU A 475 4.26 28.57 -19.41
CA LEU A 475 2.88 28.45 -19.86
C LEU A 475 1.91 29.20 -18.94
N GLU A 476 2.14 29.16 -17.63
CA GLU A 476 1.15 29.57 -16.65
C GLU A 476 1.41 30.95 -16.05
N LEU A 477 2.66 31.40 -16.01
CA LEU A 477 3.09 32.63 -15.35
C LEU A 477 3.86 33.57 -16.29
N GLU A 478 3.97 33.22 -17.58
CA GLU A 478 4.81 33.93 -18.57
C GLU A 478 6.25 34.16 -18.09
N SER A 479 6.71 33.28 -17.19
CA SER A 479 7.98 33.40 -16.48
C SER A 479 8.86 32.21 -16.80
N SER A 480 10.15 32.44 -17.02
CA SER A 480 11.11 31.38 -17.32
C SER A 480 12.21 31.32 -16.27
N LYS A 481 12.73 30.13 -16.02
CA LYS A 481 13.96 29.97 -15.25
C LYS A 481 15.16 30.45 -16.06
N VAL A 482 16.21 30.88 -15.36
CA VAL A 482 17.52 31.11 -15.98
C VAL A 482 18.01 29.77 -16.51
N LYS A 483 18.35 29.73 -17.81
CA LYS A 483 18.92 28.50 -18.40
C LYS A 483 20.35 28.31 -17.91
N LEU A 484 20.57 27.21 -17.22
CA LEU A 484 21.90 26.76 -16.84
C LEU A 484 22.56 26.08 -18.07
N ASN A 485 23.65 26.65 -18.55
CA ASN A 485 24.37 26.18 -19.75
C ASN A 485 25.51 25.18 -19.42
N LYS A 486 25.68 24.86 -18.14
CA LYS A 486 26.71 23.99 -17.56
C LYS A 486 26.05 23.05 -16.56
N SER A 487 26.75 22.00 -16.18
CA SER A 487 26.29 21.12 -15.09
C SER A 487 26.17 21.86 -13.76
N LEU A 488 25.25 21.41 -12.90
CA LEU A 488 25.04 22.00 -11.58
C LEU A 488 26.33 22.06 -10.77
N LYS A 489 27.15 21.00 -10.85
CA LYS A 489 28.47 20.94 -10.20
C LYS A 489 29.44 22.01 -10.70
N GLN A 490 29.57 22.18 -12.01
CA GLN A 490 30.45 23.21 -12.57
C GLN A 490 30.02 24.61 -12.13
N ILE A 491 28.70 24.87 -12.15
CA ILE A 491 28.17 26.18 -11.73
C ILE A 491 28.40 26.39 -10.23
N TRP A 492 28.15 25.37 -9.40
CA TRP A 492 28.40 25.42 -7.97
C TRP A 492 29.86 25.74 -7.63
N ASP A 493 30.80 25.10 -8.33
CA ASP A 493 32.23 25.31 -8.14
C ASP A 493 32.70 26.68 -8.67
N GLU A 494 32.02 27.25 -9.67
CA GLU A 494 32.36 28.56 -10.26
C GLU A 494 31.68 29.72 -9.52
N ASP A 495 30.34 29.72 -9.51
CA ASP A 495 29.46 30.75 -8.94
C ASP A 495 28.25 30.11 -8.19
N PRO A 496 28.41 29.79 -6.90
CA PRO A 496 27.33 29.22 -6.09
C PRO A 496 26.13 30.18 -5.93
N SER A 497 26.32 31.49 -6.12
CA SER A 497 25.23 32.47 -6.02
C SER A 497 24.15 32.25 -7.07
N LEU A 498 24.53 31.76 -8.26
CA LEU A 498 23.59 31.44 -9.34
C LEU A 498 22.74 30.22 -9.01
N VAL A 499 23.33 29.18 -8.41
CA VAL A 499 22.58 27.98 -7.99
C VAL A 499 21.62 28.31 -6.86
N ILE A 500 22.08 29.10 -5.88
CA ILE A 500 21.24 29.58 -4.78
C ILE A 500 20.06 30.40 -5.30
N ALA A 501 20.30 31.33 -6.22
CA ALA A 501 19.23 32.11 -6.86
C ALA A 501 18.24 31.22 -7.64
N TYR A 502 18.74 30.20 -8.33
CA TYR A 502 17.91 29.24 -9.06
C TYR A 502 16.97 28.47 -8.11
N ASN A 503 17.48 27.91 -7.03
CA ASN A 503 16.71 27.18 -6.02
C ASN A 503 15.69 28.07 -5.28
N ILE A 504 16.07 29.32 -4.96
CA ILE A 504 15.16 30.36 -4.45
C ILE A 504 13.99 30.56 -5.42
N TYR A 505 14.30 30.75 -6.70
CA TYR A 505 13.29 31.07 -7.70
C TYR A 505 12.36 29.89 -7.98
N ASP A 506 12.85 28.66 -7.95
CA ASP A 506 12.03 27.45 -8.06
C ASP A 506 10.99 27.38 -6.96
N THR A 507 11.38 27.63 -5.71
CA THR A 507 10.47 27.70 -4.57
C THR A 507 9.40 28.79 -4.77
N ILE A 508 9.78 29.96 -5.29
CA ILE A 508 8.84 31.06 -5.58
C ILE A 508 7.87 30.68 -6.70
N LEU A 509 8.35 30.11 -7.80
CA LEU A 509 7.51 29.69 -8.94
C LEU A 509 6.44 28.68 -8.50
N VAL A 510 6.81 27.70 -7.67
CA VAL A 510 5.84 26.75 -7.07
C VAL A 510 4.76 27.51 -6.29
N SER A 511 5.16 28.49 -5.48
CA SER A 511 4.20 29.29 -4.69
C SER A 511 3.26 30.14 -5.55
N MET A 512 3.72 30.61 -6.71
CA MET A 512 2.92 31.38 -7.68
C MET A 512 1.95 30.47 -8.44
N ILE A 513 2.38 29.26 -8.80
CA ILE A 513 1.49 28.24 -9.42
C ILE A 513 0.37 27.89 -8.43
N ASP A 514 0.71 27.60 -7.17
CA ASP A 514 -0.29 27.36 -6.13
C ASP A 514 -1.17 28.59 -5.89
N GLU A 515 -0.66 29.80 -6.04
CA GLU A 515 -1.50 31.00 -5.92
C GLU A 515 -2.55 31.13 -7.01
N LYS A 516 -2.17 30.78 -8.24
CA LYS A 516 -3.05 30.80 -9.41
C LYS A 516 -4.12 29.71 -9.31
N TYR A 517 -3.71 28.50 -8.94
CA TYR A 517 -4.59 27.33 -8.95
C TYR A 517 -5.24 27.02 -7.60
N LYS A 518 -4.74 27.59 -6.51
CA LYS A 518 -5.21 27.34 -5.13
C LYS A 518 -5.20 25.85 -4.78
N PHE A 519 -4.15 25.13 -5.16
CA PHE A 519 -4.10 23.68 -5.01
C PHE A 519 -4.15 23.25 -3.55
N VAL A 520 -3.35 23.88 -2.68
CA VAL A 520 -3.37 23.58 -1.24
C VAL A 520 -4.75 23.85 -0.63
N ASP A 521 -5.41 24.96 -1.02
CA ASP A 521 -6.76 25.29 -0.56
C ASP A 521 -7.81 24.31 -1.06
N GLN A 522 -7.74 23.90 -2.32
CA GLN A 522 -8.61 22.87 -2.88
C GLN A 522 -8.44 21.54 -2.13
N TYR A 523 -7.20 21.17 -1.82
CA TYR A 523 -6.92 19.96 -1.05
C TYR A 523 -7.53 20.03 0.34
N HIS A 524 -7.27 21.13 1.05
CA HIS A 524 -7.83 21.38 2.36
C HIS A 524 -9.36 21.39 2.35
N TYR A 525 -9.99 21.97 1.32
CA TYR A 525 -11.44 21.97 1.16
C TYR A 525 -11.98 20.55 0.95
N LEU A 526 -11.43 19.79 0.00
CA LEU A 526 -11.88 18.43 -0.30
C LEU A 526 -11.71 17.53 0.91
N ARG A 527 -10.56 17.57 1.60
CA ARG A 527 -10.34 16.72 2.77
C ARG A 527 -11.24 17.12 3.95
N SER A 528 -11.63 18.38 4.08
CA SER A 528 -12.59 18.82 5.11
C SER A 528 -14.01 18.37 4.76
N LEU A 529 -14.39 18.43 3.48
CA LEU A 529 -15.68 17.95 2.98
C LEU A 529 -15.84 16.43 3.18
N TYR A 530 -14.80 15.67 2.82
CA TYR A 530 -14.78 14.22 2.96
C TYR A 530 -14.38 13.75 4.36
N GLU A 531 -13.93 14.65 5.22
CA GLU A 531 -13.47 14.39 6.57
C GLU A 531 -12.30 13.37 6.60
N LEU A 532 -11.25 13.63 5.83
CA LEU A 532 -10.09 12.72 5.64
C LEU A 532 -8.75 13.41 6.02
N PRO A 533 -7.69 12.64 6.35
CA PRO A 533 -6.34 13.19 6.50
C PRO A 533 -5.81 13.81 5.19
N PHE A 534 -4.71 14.60 5.25
CA PHE A 534 -3.99 15.15 4.09
C PHE A 534 -3.23 14.09 3.25
N ASN A 535 -3.59 12.81 3.39
CA ASN A 535 -2.93 11.74 2.65
C ASN A 535 -3.33 11.79 1.17
N GLU A 536 -2.30 11.84 0.32
CA GLU A 536 -2.45 12.10 -1.11
C GLU A 536 -3.34 11.06 -1.81
N LYS A 537 -3.29 9.80 -1.34
CA LYS A 537 -4.02 8.66 -1.95
C LYS A 537 -5.53 8.82 -1.89
N PHE A 538 -6.05 9.45 -0.84
CA PHE A 538 -7.49 9.64 -0.69
C PHE A 538 -7.99 10.80 -1.52
N VAL A 539 -7.31 11.93 -1.44
CA VAL A 539 -7.85 13.19 -1.96
C VAL A 539 -7.56 13.36 -3.46
N ASN A 540 -6.50 12.74 -4.00
CA ASN A 540 -6.30 12.68 -5.46
C ASN A 540 -7.32 11.79 -6.18
N SER A 541 -7.87 10.78 -5.49
CA SER A 541 -8.91 9.93 -6.05
C SER A 541 -10.29 10.42 -5.61
N LYS A 542 -10.91 11.28 -6.43
CA LYS A 542 -12.29 11.75 -6.20
C LYS A 542 -13.26 10.59 -5.99
N VAL A 543 -13.06 9.49 -6.72
CA VAL A 543 -13.87 8.27 -6.58
C VAL A 543 -13.69 7.66 -5.21
N LEU A 544 -12.45 7.49 -4.75
CA LEU A 544 -12.16 6.90 -3.43
C LEU A 544 -12.67 7.81 -2.30
N ALA A 545 -12.36 9.11 -2.33
CA ALA A 545 -12.84 10.05 -1.32
C ALA A 545 -14.37 10.08 -1.23
N THR A 546 -15.05 10.12 -2.39
CA THR A 546 -16.52 10.05 -2.45
C THR A 546 -17.04 8.72 -1.90
N THR A 547 -16.40 7.61 -2.26
CA THR A 547 -16.78 6.28 -1.78
C THR A 547 -16.67 6.20 -0.26
N VAL A 548 -15.53 6.61 0.32
CA VAL A 548 -15.32 6.63 1.78
C VAL A 548 -16.37 7.49 2.46
N LYS A 549 -16.68 8.68 1.93
CA LYS A 549 -17.70 9.56 2.51
C LYS A 549 -19.11 9.00 2.40
N LEU A 550 -19.47 8.41 1.27
CA LEU A 550 -20.78 7.77 1.10
C LEU A 550 -20.94 6.59 2.06
N ILE A 551 -19.87 5.80 2.25
CA ILE A 551 -19.85 4.75 3.26
C ILE A 551 -20.03 5.36 4.66
N ALA A 552 -19.31 6.43 4.98
CA ALA A 552 -19.43 7.09 6.28
C ALA A 552 -20.85 7.63 6.54
N ILE A 553 -21.49 8.24 5.54
CA ILE A 553 -22.88 8.72 5.61
C ILE A 553 -23.83 7.53 5.80
N ALA A 554 -23.68 6.48 5.01
CA ALA A 554 -24.49 5.27 5.13
C ALA A 554 -24.39 4.70 6.55
N LEU A 555 -23.17 4.55 7.08
CA LEU A 555 -22.93 4.08 8.45
C LEU A 555 -23.56 5.00 9.50
N ARG A 556 -23.45 6.33 9.37
CA ARG A 556 -24.12 7.31 10.26
C ARG A 556 -25.65 7.19 10.22
N HIS A 557 -26.20 6.79 9.08
CA HIS A 557 -27.63 6.59 8.84
C HIS A 557 -28.07 5.15 8.91
N ASN A 558 -27.29 4.30 9.58
CA ASN A 558 -27.75 2.97 9.88
C ASN A 558 -27.91 2.05 8.65
N LEU A 559 -27.14 2.33 7.58
CA LEU A 559 -27.12 1.64 6.30
C LEU A 559 -25.74 1.04 6.03
N ILE A 560 -25.71 -0.17 5.49
CA ILE A 560 -24.45 -0.86 5.21
C ILE A 560 -24.29 -0.98 3.71
N PRO A 561 -23.32 -0.26 3.12
CA PRO A 561 -23.10 -0.34 1.69
C PRO A 561 -22.47 -1.69 1.34
N THR A 562 -23.18 -2.52 0.60
CA THR A 562 -22.60 -3.71 -0.02
C THR A 562 -21.94 -3.30 -1.33
N MET A 563 -20.61 -3.38 -1.38
CA MET A 563 -19.88 -3.32 -2.66
C MET A 563 -20.16 -4.61 -3.42
N LEU A 564 -21.00 -4.54 -4.45
CA LEU A 564 -21.15 -5.64 -5.40
C LEU A 564 -19.79 -5.83 -6.10
N ALA A 565 -19.22 -7.04 -6.01
CA ALA A 565 -18.01 -7.40 -6.75
C ALA A 565 -18.13 -6.94 -8.20
N SER A 566 -17.06 -6.32 -8.72
CA SER A 566 -17.05 -5.73 -10.06
C SER A 566 -17.61 -6.73 -11.05
N LYS A 567 -18.69 -6.33 -11.73
CA LYS A 567 -19.19 -7.04 -12.89
C LYS A 567 -18.05 -7.22 -13.88
N THR A 568 -18.09 -8.37 -14.56
CA THR A 568 -17.60 -8.59 -15.92
C THR A 568 -17.31 -7.31 -16.69
N ASN A 569 -16.22 -7.28 -17.48
CA ASN A 569 -15.93 -6.24 -18.49
C ASN A 569 -17.01 -6.24 -19.60
N ASP A 570 -18.29 -6.16 -19.22
CA ASP A 570 -19.40 -6.03 -20.12
C ASP A 570 -19.35 -4.60 -20.67
N PRO A 571 -19.09 -4.42 -21.97
CA PRO A 571 -19.11 -3.10 -22.56
C PRO A 571 -20.51 -2.51 -22.39
N TYR A 572 -20.57 -1.28 -21.88
CA TYR A 572 -21.80 -0.49 -21.86
C TYR A 572 -21.74 0.58 -22.95
N THR A 573 -22.89 0.95 -23.51
CA THR A 573 -22.95 2.03 -24.49
C THR A 573 -22.61 3.35 -23.80
N GLY A 574 -21.54 4.00 -24.27
CA GLY A 574 -21.16 5.34 -23.83
C GLY A 574 -21.97 6.44 -24.51
N ALA A 575 -21.45 7.67 -24.51
CA ALA A 575 -22.10 8.78 -25.17
C ALA A 575 -22.28 8.54 -26.68
N TYR A 576 -23.42 8.97 -27.22
CA TYR A 576 -23.63 9.01 -28.67
C TYR A 576 -22.79 10.12 -29.28
N VAL A 577 -21.89 9.76 -30.20
CA VAL A 577 -21.16 10.71 -31.03
C VAL A 577 -21.85 10.76 -32.40
N ARG A 578 -22.48 11.90 -32.71
CA ARG A 578 -23.11 12.10 -34.01
C ARG A 578 -22.05 12.03 -35.11
N GLU A 579 -22.33 11.31 -36.19
CA GLU A 579 -21.50 11.40 -37.39
C GLU A 579 -21.59 12.81 -37.98
N PHE A 580 -20.44 13.49 -38.02
CA PHE A 580 -20.34 14.82 -38.59
C PHE A 580 -20.21 14.74 -40.10
N ILE A 581 -20.96 15.58 -40.81
CA ILE A 581 -20.70 15.86 -42.22
C ILE A 581 -19.32 16.55 -42.29
N LYS A 582 -18.38 16.00 -43.04
CA LYS A 582 -17.09 16.66 -43.26
C LYS A 582 -17.24 17.67 -44.38
N GLY A 583 -16.97 18.94 -44.11
CA GLY A 583 -17.08 20.01 -45.10
C GLY A 583 -16.81 21.39 -44.52
N VAL A 584 -16.88 22.41 -45.36
CA VAL A 584 -16.81 23.81 -44.94
C VAL A 584 -18.21 24.22 -44.48
N PHE A 585 -18.34 24.56 -43.20
CA PHE A 585 -19.57 25.08 -42.64
C PHE A 585 -19.56 26.61 -42.68
N ARG A 586 -20.51 27.21 -43.39
CA ARG A 586 -20.71 28.66 -43.35
C ARG A 586 -21.65 28.96 -42.18
N VAL A 587 -21.20 29.75 -41.22
CA VAL A 587 -22.07 30.30 -40.19
C VAL A 587 -22.93 31.36 -40.88
N GLU A 588 -24.24 31.13 -40.96
CA GLU A 588 -25.15 32.22 -41.35
C GLU A 588 -25.13 33.26 -40.22
N SER A 589 -24.74 34.48 -40.59
CA SER A 589 -24.64 35.66 -39.73
C SER A 589 -25.98 36.11 -39.21
#